data_AF-A0A7U7HD06-F1
#
_entry.id   AF-A0A7U7HD06-F1
#
_cell.length_a   1.000
_cell.length_b   1.000
_cell.length_c   1.000
_cell.angle_alpha   90.00
_cell.angle_beta   90.00
_cell.angle_gamma   90.00
#
_symmetry.space_group_name_H-M   'P 1'
#
loop_
_entity.id
_entity.type
_entity.pdbx_description
1 polymer ?
#
loop_
_entity_poly.entity_id
_entity_poly.type
_entity_poly.pdbx_seq_one_letter_code
_entity_poly.pdbx_strand_id
1 'polypeptide(L)'
;MKKYLIIGIIAVLCLIIYRYGFLIVFWLTTPKEGTLSSSEKVLLEKIKIENHAKEVLREPKYNVDQPKDTTVYKIIVNKVPCTSDTLFYRSNAFSIKRRLDSIRLHQNYYKYQIFYECMDGKEYVYSFMKK
;
A
#
# COMPACT_ATOMS: atom_id res chain seq x y z
N MET A 1 46.52 -8.63 29.08
CA MET A 1 45.20 -9.29 28.93
C MET A 1 44.13 -8.37 28.32
N LYS A 2 43.80 -7.20 28.89
CA LYS A 2 42.79 -6.28 28.32
C LYS A 2 42.99 -5.92 26.83
N LYS A 3 44.23 -5.68 26.37
CA LYS A 3 44.54 -5.32 24.98
C LYS A 3 44.17 -6.41 23.96
N TYR A 4 44.44 -7.68 24.26
CA TYR A 4 44.10 -8.80 23.38
C TYR A 4 42.59 -9.08 23.33
N LEU A 5 41.90 -8.81 24.44
CA LEU A 5 40.45 -8.92 24.53
C LEU A 5 39.76 -7.87 23.63
N ILE A 6 40.28 -6.64 23.62
CA ILE A 6 39.81 -5.56 22.73
C ILE A 6 40.03 -5.92 21.25
N ILE A 7 41.22 -6.45 20.91
CA ILE A 7 41.53 -6.86 19.53
C ILE A 7 40.61 -8.00 19.08
N GLY A 8 40.33 -8.97 19.96
CA GLY A 8 39.40 -10.06 19.67
C GLY A 8 37.98 -9.56 19.40
N ILE A 9 37.48 -8.61 20.20
CA ILE A 9 36.15 -8.01 19.99
C ILE A 9 36.08 -7.28 18.64
N ILE A 10 37.12 -6.52 18.28
CA ILE A 10 37.19 -5.80 17.00
C ILE A 10 37.18 -6.79 15.83
N ALA A 11 37.96 -7.87 15.89
CA ALA A 11 38.01 -8.88 14.84
C ALA A 11 36.64 -9.56 14.61
N VAL A 12 35.92 -9.86 15.70
CA VAL A 12 34.57 -10.43 15.64
C VAL A 12 33.58 -9.43 15.03
N LEU A 13 33.64 -8.16 15.41
CA LEU A 13 32.80 -7.10 14.83
C LEU A 13 33.06 -6.93 13.33
N CYS A 14 34.31 -6.94 12.89
CA CYS A 14 34.67 -6.88 11.47
C CYS A 14 34.08 -8.06 10.69
N LEU A 15 34.15 -9.28 11.24
CA LEU A 15 33.54 -10.47 10.61
C LEU A 15 32.02 -10.37 10.50
N ILE A 16 31.36 -9.85 11.54
CA ILE A 16 29.90 -9.63 11.53
C ILE A 16 29.53 -8.59 10.47
N ILE A 17 30.23 -7.46 10.39
CA ILE A 17 29.97 -6.43 9.38
C ILE A 17 30.27 -6.94 7.97
N TYR A 18 31.35 -7.70 7.77
CA TYR A 18 31.66 -8.29 6.47
C TYR A 18 30.58 -9.26 6.00
N ARG A 19 30.06 -10.12 6.89
CA ARG A 19 29.01 -11.09 6.54
C ARG A 19 27.61 -10.52 6.47
N TYR A 20 27.26 -9.62 7.39
CA TYR A 20 25.89 -9.15 7.59
C TYR A 20 25.70 -7.66 7.30
N GLY A 21 26.75 -6.93 6.94
CA GLY A 21 26.67 -5.51 6.59
C GLY A 21 25.69 -5.25 5.44
N PHE A 22 25.61 -6.17 4.47
CA PHE A 22 24.60 -6.12 3.42
C PHE A 22 23.17 -6.12 3.97
N LEU A 23 22.86 -6.94 4.98
CA LEU A 23 21.52 -6.97 5.60
C LEU A 23 21.20 -5.66 6.33
N ILE A 24 22.20 -5.05 6.96
CA ILE A 24 22.04 -3.75 7.64
C ILE A 24 21.71 -2.65 6.61
N VAL A 25 22.47 -2.59 5.52
CA VAL A 25 22.22 -1.62 4.43
C VAL A 25 20.86 -1.88 3.77
N PHE A 26 20.54 -3.14 3.50
CA PHE A 26 19.24 -3.53 2.96
C PHE A 26 18.09 -3.09 3.87
N TRP A 27 18.22 -3.31 5.18
CA TRP A 27 17.20 -2.90 6.15
C TRP A 27 17.05 -1.37 6.24
N LEU A 28 18.15 -0.62 6.18
CA LEU A 28 18.14 0.84 6.17
C LEU A 28 17.57 1.45 4.89
N THR A 29 17.73 0.78 3.75
CA THR A 29 17.30 1.27 2.43
C THR A 29 15.92 0.76 2.03
N THR A 30 15.38 -0.25 2.72
CA THR A 30 14.02 -0.74 2.48
C THR A 30 13.01 0.36 2.80
N PRO A 31 12.19 0.79 1.83
CA PRO A 31 11.20 1.84 2.08
C PRO A 31 10.20 1.34 3.12
N LYS A 32 9.97 2.15 4.15
CA LYS A 32 8.96 1.85 5.16
C LYS A 32 7.57 1.81 4.50
N GLU A 33 6.71 0.92 4.98
CA GLU A 33 5.29 0.95 4.60
C GLU A 33 4.75 2.35 4.90
N GLY A 34 4.12 2.96 3.90
CA GLY A 34 3.64 4.32 4.05
C GLY A 34 2.48 4.36 5.05
N THR A 35 2.45 5.39 5.91
CA THR A 35 1.42 5.46 6.95
C THR A 35 0.06 5.75 6.32
N LEU A 36 -0.95 4.97 6.69
CA LEU A 36 -2.36 5.24 6.33
C LEU A 36 -2.95 6.21 7.35
N SER A 37 -3.58 7.27 6.86
CA SER A 37 -4.39 8.16 7.69
C SER A 37 -5.55 7.38 8.32
N SER A 38 -5.96 7.76 9.54
CA SER A 38 -7.11 7.16 10.21
C SER A 38 -8.37 7.19 9.34
N SER A 39 -8.56 8.28 8.57
CA SER A 39 -9.66 8.43 7.63
C SER A 39 -9.61 7.43 6.46
N GLU A 40 -8.41 7.17 5.93
CA GLU A 40 -8.20 6.17 4.87
C GLU A 40 -8.49 4.75 5.41
N LYS A 41 -8.02 4.42 6.62
CA LYS A 41 -8.27 3.09 7.23
C LYS A 41 -9.76 2.81 7.37
N VAL A 42 -10.51 3.77 7.92
CA VAL A 42 -11.97 3.66 8.07
C VAL A 42 -12.65 3.52 6.71
N LEU A 43 -12.16 4.22 5.68
CA LEU A 43 -12.70 4.10 4.33
C LEU A 43 -12.47 2.69 3.75
N LEU A 44 -11.25 2.16 3.83
CA LEU A 44 -10.92 0.82 3.32
C LEU A 44 -11.72 -0.28 4.03
N GLU A 45 -11.91 -0.15 5.34
CA GLU A 45 -12.72 -1.07 6.12
C GLU A 45 -14.20 -1.03 5.72
N LYS A 46 -14.76 0.18 5.52
CA LYS A 46 -16.14 0.32 5.00
C LYS A 46 -16.28 -0.31 3.62
N ILE A 47 -15.31 -0.09 2.73
CA ILE A 47 -15.32 -0.68 1.39
C ILE A 47 -15.29 -2.21 1.47
N LYS A 48 -14.48 -2.76 2.39
CA LYS A 48 -14.39 -4.21 2.62
C LYS A 48 -15.75 -4.80 3.01
N ILE A 49 -16.43 -4.18 3.98
CA ILE A 49 -17.74 -4.62 4.48
C ILE A 49 -18.80 -4.48 3.40
N GLU A 50 -18.90 -3.32 2.75
CA GLU A 50 -19.92 -3.03 1.72
C GLU A 50 -19.82 -3.94 0.49
N ASN A 51 -18.61 -4.41 0.15
CA ASN A 51 -18.39 -5.28 -1.00
C ASN A 51 -18.32 -6.77 -0.64
N HIS A 52 -18.46 -7.15 0.63
CA HIS A 52 -18.20 -8.51 1.10
C HIS A 52 -16.84 -9.06 0.62
N ALA A 53 -15.85 -8.17 0.53
CA ALA A 53 -14.52 -8.51 0.02
C ALA A 53 -13.69 -9.16 1.11
N LYS A 54 -12.85 -10.14 0.75
CA LYS A 54 -11.93 -10.76 1.72
C LYS A 54 -10.89 -9.74 2.17
N GLU A 55 -10.40 -8.95 1.24
CA GLU A 55 -9.36 -7.95 1.46
C GLU A 55 -9.58 -6.72 0.59
N VAL A 56 -9.19 -5.57 1.11
CA VAL A 56 -9.07 -4.33 0.34
C VAL A 56 -7.67 -3.82 0.52
N LEU A 57 -6.93 -3.76 -0.59
CA LEU A 57 -5.56 -3.29 -0.63
C LEU A 57 -5.52 -1.91 -1.28
N ARG A 58 -4.43 -1.20 -1.02
CA ARG A 58 -4.17 0.11 -1.61
C ARG A 58 -2.78 0.12 -2.22
N GLU A 59 -2.66 0.69 -3.42
CA GLU A 59 -1.37 1.03 -4.02
C GLU A 59 -1.24 2.54 -4.24
N PRO A 60 -0.05 3.13 -4.07
CA PRO A 60 1.18 2.47 -3.63
C PRO A 60 1.14 2.13 -2.13
N LYS A 61 1.71 0.97 -1.78
CA LYS A 61 1.88 0.53 -0.39
C LYS A 61 2.98 1.31 0.35
N TYR A 62 3.99 1.75 -0.39
CA TYR A 62 5.19 2.44 0.11
C TYR A 62 5.23 3.90 -0.38
N ASN A 63 6.01 4.75 0.30
CA ASN A 63 6.23 6.16 -0.08
C ASN A 63 4.95 6.99 -0.25
N VAL A 64 4.00 6.76 0.66
CA VAL A 64 2.67 7.39 0.64
C VAL A 64 2.75 8.85 1.04
N ASP A 65 3.69 9.17 1.94
CA ASP A 65 3.90 10.51 2.48
C ASP A 65 4.51 11.47 1.44
N GLN A 66 5.20 10.92 0.43
CA GLN A 66 5.80 11.68 -0.68
C GLN A 66 5.65 10.89 -2.00
N PRO A 67 4.43 10.80 -2.55
CA PRO A 67 4.21 10.18 -3.84
C PRO A 67 4.90 11.02 -4.92
N LYS A 68 5.41 10.39 -5.98
CA LYS A 68 5.88 11.12 -7.18
C LYS A 68 4.70 11.84 -7.84
N ASP A 69 4.95 12.92 -8.58
CA ASP A 69 3.89 13.77 -9.17
C ASP A 69 2.94 13.05 -10.14
N THR A 70 3.31 11.84 -10.59
CA THR A 70 2.49 10.99 -11.47
C THR A 70 1.98 9.74 -10.76
N THR A 71 1.79 9.78 -9.43
CA THR A 71 1.38 8.59 -8.70
C THR A 71 -0.12 8.36 -8.81
N VAL A 72 -0.47 7.11 -9.02
CA VAL A 72 -1.85 6.65 -9.10
C VAL A 72 -2.25 6.07 -7.76
N TYR A 73 -3.36 6.55 -7.23
CA TYR A 73 -3.93 5.96 -6.02
C TYR A 73 -4.87 4.83 -6.43
N LYS A 74 -4.48 3.59 -6.18
CA LYS A 74 -5.27 2.41 -6.51
C LYS A 74 -5.90 1.82 -5.25
N ILE A 75 -7.15 1.39 -5.36
CA ILE A 75 -7.83 0.53 -4.39
C ILE A 75 -8.12 -0.78 -5.08
N ILE A 76 -7.70 -1.89 -4.48
CA ILE A 76 -7.92 -3.23 -4.99
C ILE A 76 -8.84 -3.94 -4.02
N VAL A 77 -10.07 -4.22 -4.45
CA VAL A 77 -11.08 -4.95 -3.69
C VAL A 77 -10.99 -6.41 -4.13
N ASN A 78 -10.38 -7.24 -3.30
CA ASN A 78 -9.98 -8.60 -3.66
C ASN A 78 -10.97 -9.66 -3.16
N LYS A 79 -11.13 -10.73 -3.96
CA LYS A 79 -11.98 -11.90 -3.71
C LYS A 79 -13.42 -11.50 -3.46
N VAL A 80 -13.96 -10.69 -4.37
CA VAL A 80 -15.37 -10.31 -4.36
C VAL A 80 -16.17 -11.43 -5.02
N PRO A 81 -17.35 -11.80 -4.49
CA PRO A 81 -18.17 -12.86 -5.10
C PRO A 81 -18.71 -12.54 -6.50
N CYS A 82 -18.55 -11.33 -7.04
CA CYS A 82 -18.84 -10.94 -8.44
C CYS A 82 -20.18 -11.41 -9.03
N THR A 83 -21.15 -11.66 -8.16
CA THR A 83 -22.54 -11.98 -8.49
C THR A 83 -23.36 -10.74 -8.84
N SER A 84 -22.81 -9.54 -8.64
CA SER A 84 -23.47 -8.27 -8.91
C SER A 84 -23.21 -7.76 -10.34
N ASP A 85 -24.15 -6.98 -10.87
CA ASP A 85 -24.02 -6.40 -12.21
C ASP A 85 -22.86 -5.41 -12.34
N THR A 86 -22.35 -5.24 -13.56
CA THR A 86 -21.33 -4.22 -13.88
C THR A 86 -21.76 -2.80 -13.53
N LEU A 87 -23.07 -2.52 -13.54
CA LEU A 87 -23.66 -1.25 -13.10
C LEU A 87 -23.51 -1.04 -11.60
N PHE A 88 -23.66 -2.09 -10.80
CA PHE A 88 -23.46 -2.04 -9.35
C PHE A 88 -22.02 -1.66 -9.01
N TYR A 89 -21.05 -2.34 -9.63
CA TYR A 89 -19.62 -2.04 -9.43
C TYR A 89 -19.25 -0.62 -9.88
N ARG A 90 -19.82 -0.15 -11.00
CA ARG A 90 -19.61 1.22 -11.46
C ARG A 90 -20.16 2.25 -10.49
N SER A 91 -21.38 2.04 -9.97
CA SER A 91 -22.00 2.92 -8.97
C SER A 91 -21.17 2.94 -7.68
N ASN A 92 -20.73 1.77 -7.22
CA ASN A 92 -19.93 1.68 -6.02
C ASN A 92 -18.55 2.33 -6.19
N ALA A 93 -17.89 2.13 -7.34
CA ALA A 93 -16.63 2.80 -7.66
C ALA A 93 -16.78 4.34 -7.64
N PHE A 94 -17.91 4.86 -8.12
CA PHE A 94 -18.21 6.29 -8.04
C PHE A 94 -18.47 6.78 -6.60
N SER A 95 -19.11 5.96 -5.77
CA SER A 95 -19.27 6.22 -4.34
C SER A 95 -17.91 6.30 -3.63
N ILE A 96 -17.03 5.33 -3.89
CA ILE A 96 -15.66 5.30 -3.37
C ILE A 96 -14.89 6.53 -3.81
N LYS A 97 -14.97 6.92 -5.09
CA LYS A 97 -14.36 8.15 -5.60
C LYS A 97 -14.82 9.38 -4.81
N ARG A 98 -16.12 9.56 -4.59
CA ARG A 98 -16.65 10.70 -3.81
C ARG A 98 -16.12 10.72 -2.38
N ARG A 99 -15.99 9.54 -1.76
CA ARG A 99 -15.41 9.43 -0.40
C ARG A 99 -13.92 9.74 -0.41
N LEU A 100 -13.17 9.31 -1.43
CA LEU A 100 -11.75 9.66 -1.59
C LEU A 100 -11.56 11.17 -1.80
N ASP A 101 -12.42 11.82 -2.60
CA ASP A 101 -12.40 13.28 -2.80
C ASP A 101 -12.66 14.04 -1.48
N SER A 102 -13.42 13.46 -0.54
CA SER A 102 -13.66 14.05 0.78
C SER A 102 -12.48 13.92 1.74
N ILE A 103 -11.55 13.01 1.48
CA ILE A 103 -10.36 12.80 2.29
C ILE A 103 -9.22 13.65 1.70
N ARG A 104 -8.46 14.32 2.55
CA ARG A 104 -7.25 15.05 2.13
C ARG A 104 -6.11 14.07 1.79
N LEU A 105 -6.21 13.44 0.63
CA LEU A 105 -5.12 12.65 0.04
C LEU A 105 -4.01 13.55 -0.48
N HIS A 106 -2.77 13.05 -0.48
CA HIS A 106 -1.61 13.79 -0.96
C HIS A 106 -1.85 14.37 -2.37
N GLN A 107 -1.40 15.61 -2.58
CA GLN A 107 -1.60 16.39 -3.81
C GLN A 107 -1.04 15.72 -5.06
N ASN A 108 0.09 15.04 -4.93
CA ASN A 108 0.78 14.33 -6.02
C ASN A 108 0.03 13.10 -6.58
N TYR A 109 -1.08 12.68 -5.97
CA TYR A 109 -1.98 11.72 -6.61
C TYR A 109 -2.86 12.44 -7.62
N TYR A 110 -2.75 12.12 -8.91
CA TYR A 110 -3.52 12.79 -9.97
C TYR A 110 -4.76 11.99 -10.41
N LYS A 111 -4.78 10.68 -10.18
CA LYS A 111 -5.91 9.81 -10.55
C LYS A 111 -6.15 8.70 -9.52
N TYR A 112 -7.40 8.29 -9.43
CA TYR A 112 -7.86 7.13 -8.68
C TYR A 112 -8.13 5.96 -9.63
N GLN A 113 -7.74 4.75 -9.22
CA GLN A 113 -8.16 3.52 -9.88
C GLN A 113 -8.75 2.56 -8.87
N ILE A 114 -9.89 1.97 -9.19
CA ILE A 114 -10.58 1.02 -8.33
C ILE A 114 -10.67 -0.30 -9.10
N PHE A 115 -10.02 -1.32 -8.57
CA PHE A 115 -9.96 -2.67 -9.10
C PHE A 115 -10.87 -3.56 -8.26
N TYR A 116 -11.70 -4.34 -8.93
CA TYR A 116 -12.47 -5.42 -8.34
C TYR A 116 -11.95 -6.73 -8.89
N GLU A 117 -11.31 -7.52 -8.03
CA GLU A 117 -10.81 -8.86 -8.37
C GLU A 117 -11.80 -9.91 -7.86
N CYS A 118 -12.41 -10.62 -8.80
CA CYS A 118 -13.42 -11.62 -8.52
C CYS A 118 -12.79 -12.95 -8.11
N MET A 119 -13.50 -13.74 -7.29
CA MET A 119 -13.06 -15.11 -6.99
C MET A 119 -12.97 -16.00 -8.23
N ASP A 120 -13.79 -15.73 -9.25
CA ASP A 120 -13.81 -16.46 -10.53
C ASP A 120 -12.76 -15.98 -11.54
N GLY A 121 -11.84 -15.09 -11.12
CA GLY A 121 -10.74 -14.59 -11.96
C GLY A 121 -11.12 -13.45 -12.92
N LYS A 122 -12.36 -12.96 -12.88
CA LYS A 122 -12.75 -11.73 -13.59
C LYS A 122 -12.21 -10.49 -12.88
N GLU A 123 -11.91 -9.46 -13.66
CA GLU A 123 -11.42 -8.18 -13.14
C GLU A 123 -12.23 -7.03 -13.72
N TYR A 124 -12.60 -6.07 -12.87
CA TYR A 124 -13.23 -4.83 -13.29
C TYR A 124 -12.42 -3.63 -12.81
N VAL A 125 -12.10 -2.73 -13.73
CA VAL A 125 -11.25 -1.56 -13.46
C VAL A 125 -11.99 -0.29 -13.79
N TYR A 126 -12.06 0.62 -12.81
CA TYR A 126 -12.66 1.94 -12.97
C TYR A 126 -11.63 3.02 -12.65
N SER A 127 -11.37 3.91 -13.60
CA SER A 127 -10.40 5.00 -13.46
C SER A 127 -11.11 6.36 -13.39
N PHE A 128 -10.68 7.21 -12.45
CA PHE A 128 -11.23 8.55 -12.24
C PHE A 128 -10.11 9.57 -12.06
N MET A 129 -10.23 10.74 -12.68
CA MET A 129 -9.34 11.86 -12.37
C MET A 129 -9.65 12.42 -10.98
N LYS A 130 -8.60 12.76 -10.21
CA LYS A 130 -8.74 13.54 -8.98
C LYS A 130 -9.12 14.97 -9.37
N LYS A 131 -10.15 15.51 -8.72
CA LYS A 131 -10.57 16.91 -8.89
C LYS A 131 -9.87 17.82 -7.90
#